data_AF-A0A0C2NXS3-F1
#
_entry.id   AF-A0A0C2NXS3-F1
#
_cell.length_a   1.000
_cell.length_b   1.000
_cell.length_c   1.000
_cell.angle_alpha   90.00
_cell.angle_beta   90.00
_cell.angle_gamma   90.00
#
_symmetry.space_group_name_H-M   'P 1'
#
loop_
_entity.id
_entity.type
_entity.pdbx_description
1 polymer ?
#
loop_
_entity_poly.entity_id
_entity_poly.type
_entity_poly.pdbx_seq_one_letter_code
_entity_poly.pdbx_strand_id
1 'polypeptide(L)' 'MSQQNDLEFTAILNGYYGATDNEKRWKETCAALVLVKHTFQVESGNSLSTLEKHISNVANGIRDSLER' A
#
# COMPACT_ATOMS: atom_id res chain seq x y z
N MET A 1 4.14 -7.99 17.92
CA MET A 1 4.61 -7.34 16.66
C MET A 1 3.47 -6.86 15.76
N SER A 2 2.19 -7.01 16.12
CA SER A 2 1.06 -6.52 15.28
C SER A 2 0.82 -5.00 15.40
N GLN A 3 0.82 -4.45 16.63
CA GLN A 3 0.45 -3.05 16.86
C GLN A 3 1.34 -2.01 16.17
N GLN A 4 2.62 -2.31 15.93
CA GLN A 4 3.55 -1.36 15.32
C GLN A 4 3.30 -1.16 13.82
N ASN A 5 2.74 -2.17 13.14
CA ASN A 5 2.49 -2.13 11.70
C ASN A 5 1.16 -1.45 11.37
N ASP A 6 0.14 -1.61 12.23
CA ASP A 6 -1.13 -0.88 12.12
C ASP A 6 -0.92 0.63 12.29
N LEU A 7 0.04 1.02 13.15
CA LEU A 7 0.48 2.40 13.31
C LEU A 7 1.17 2.94 12.04
N GLU A 8 2.01 2.13 11.36
CA GLU A 8 2.67 2.55 10.12
C GLU A 8 1.68 2.73 8.96
N PHE A 9 0.73 1.80 8.77
CA PHE A 9 -0.28 1.91 7.72
C PHE A 9 -1.17 3.15 7.92
N THR A 10 -1.63 3.37 9.16
CA THR A 10 -2.46 4.53 9.52
C THR A 10 -1.68 5.84 9.39
N ALA A 11 -0.39 5.85 9.72
CA ALA A 11 0.47 7.03 9.55
C ALA A 11 0.66 7.40 8.08
N ILE A 12 0.80 6.42 7.18
CA ILE A 12 0.94 6.67 5.73
C ILE A 12 -0.28 7.37 5.16
N LEU A 13 -1.49 6.91 5.52
CA LEU A 13 -2.76 7.46 5.03
C LEU A 13 -3.21 8.72 5.79
N ASN A 14 -2.46 9.19 6.78
CA ASN A 14 -2.80 10.41 7.50
C ASN A 14 -2.88 11.61 6.54
N GLY A 15 -3.95 12.42 6.66
CA GLY A 15 -4.18 13.58 5.81
C GLY A 15 -4.54 13.24 4.35
N TYR A 16 -4.88 11.99 4.02
CA TYR A 16 -5.18 11.54 2.66
C TYR A 16 -6.20 12.44 1.93
N TYR A 17 -7.32 12.78 2.58
CA TYR A 17 -8.38 13.59 1.95
C TYR A 17 -8.01 15.05 1.71
N GLY A 18 -6.97 15.56 2.39
CA GLY A 18 -6.46 16.93 2.19
C GLY A 18 -5.27 16.99 1.22
N ALA A 19 -4.80 15.85 0.73
CA ALA A 19 -3.63 15.75 -0.13
C ALA A 19 -4.01 15.94 -1.62
N THR A 20 -3.03 16.35 -2.43
CA THR A 20 -3.17 16.39 -3.89
C THR A 20 -3.29 14.98 -4.48
N ASP A 21 -3.79 14.85 -5.72
CA ASP A 21 -3.97 13.53 -6.35
C ASP A 21 -2.64 12.75 -6.48
N ASN A 22 -1.53 13.44 -6.73
CA ASN A 22 -0.21 12.83 -6.77
C ASN A 22 0.22 12.31 -5.39
N GLU A 23 -0.07 13.05 -4.33
CA GLU A 23 0.24 12.63 -2.96
C GLU A 23 -0.65 11.49 -2.49
N LYS A 24 -1.95 11.50 -2.85
CA LYS A 24 -2.86 10.37 -2.62
C LYS A 24 -2.31 9.12 -3.28
N ARG A 25 -1.90 9.21 -4.55
CA ARG A 25 -1.33 8.08 -5.28
C ARG A 25 -0.05 7.56 -4.64
N TRP A 26 0.80 8.46 -4.17
CA TRP A 26 2.02 8.10 -3.44
C TRP A 26 1.68 7.37 -2.13
N LYS A 27 0.73 7.89 -1.34
CA LYS A 27 0.27 7.29 -0.08
C LYS A 27 -0.34 5.89 -0.29
N GLU A 28 -1.22 5.72 -1.29
CA GLU A 28 -1.78 4.42 -1.69
C GLU A 28 -0.67 3.41 -2.01
N THR A 29 0.33 3.84 -2.77
CA THR A 29 1.45 2.99 -3.20
C THR A 29 2.33 2.58 -2.02
N CYS A 30 2.63 3.51 -1.11
CA CYS A 30 3.35 3.21 0.13
C CYS A 30 2.58 2.24 1.03
N ALA A 31 1.27 2.46 1.19
CA ALA A 31 0.39 1.58 1.95
C ALA A 31 0.30 0.18 1.33
N ALA A 32 0.23 0.09 0.01
CA ALA A 32 0.27 -1.16 -0.74
C ALA A 32 1.59 -1.92 -0.57
N LEU A 33 2.73 -1.23 -0.60
CA LEU A 33 4.04 -1.82 -0.35
C LEU A 33 4.14 -2.45 1.04
N VAL A 34 3.61 -1.78 2.08
CA VAL A 34 3.56 -2.32 3.44
C VAL A 34 2.71 -3.58 3.49
N LEU A 35 1.49 -3.53 2.95
CA LEU A 35 0.59 -4.70 2.91
C LEU A 35 1.19 -5.88 2.15
N VAL A 36 1.77 -5.61 0.97
CA VAL A 36 2.40 -6.65 0.16
C VAL A 36 3.62 -7.22 0.88
N LYS A 37 4.48 -6.41 1.50
CA LYS A 37 5.61 -6.89 2.30
C LYS A 37 5.17 -7.84 3.43
N HIS A 38 4.01 -7.61 4.03
CA HIS A 38 3.48 -8.47 5.09
C HIS A 38 2.83 -9.75 4.57
N THR A 39 2.19 -9.69 3.41
CA THR A 39 1.40 -10.81 2.85
C THR A 39 2.22 -11.70 1.92
N PHE A 40 3.20 -11.14 1.22
CA PHE A 40 4.13 -11.87 0.37
C PHE A 40 5.33 -12.36 1.19
N GLN A 41 5.28 -13.63 1.59
CA GLN A 41 6.50 -14.38 1.95
C GLN A 41 7.23 -14.72 0.66
N VAL A 42 8.07 -13.81 0.16
CA VAL A 42 8.77 -13.98 -1.12
C VAL A 42 9.85 -15.06 -1.00
N GLU A 43 9.48 -16.32 -1.20
CA GLU A 43 10.43 -17.37 -1.53
C GLU A 43 10.83 -17.24 -3.01
N SER A 44 11.95 -16.57 -3.25
CA SER A 44 12.82 -16.67 -4.44
C SER A 44 12.31 -16.20 -5.82
N GLY A 45 13.04 -15.21 -6.37
CA GLY A 45 13.67 -15.32 -7.69
C GLY A 45 12.93 -14.76 -8.92
N ASN A 46 11.60 -14.86 -9.02
CA ASN A 46 10.87 -14.55 -10.26
C ASN A 46 9.86 -13.39 -10.12
N SER A 47 10.05 -12.55 -9.11
CA SER A 47 8.94 -11.92 -8.40
C SER A 47 8.70 -10.45 -8.73
N LEU A 48 9.57 -9.76 -9.47
CA LEU A 48 9.51 -8.29 -9.57
C LEU A 48 8.31 -7.77 -10.38
N SER A 49 8.05 -8.33 -11.56
CA SER A 49 6.91 -7.93 -12.40
C SER A 49 5.57 -8.35 -11.79
N THR A 50 5.55 -9.47 -11.08
CA THR A 50 4.40 -9.94 -10.29
C THR A 50 4.16 -9.01 -9.10
N LEU A 51 5.23 -8.56 -8.44
CA LEU A 51 5.21 -7.63 -7.32
C LEU A 51 4.69 -6.25 -7.76
N GLU A 52 5.17 -5.70 -8.87
CA GLU A 52 4.69 -4.43 -9.43
C GLU A 52 3.19 -4.45 -9.74
N LYS A 53 2.71 -5.53 -10.36
CA LYS A 53 1.27 -5.73 -10.61
C LYS A 53 0.48 -5.84 -9.30
N HIS A 54 1.00 -6.56 -8.31
CA HIS A 54 0.35 -6.69 -7.00
C HIS A 54 0.24 -5.34 -6.28
N ILE A 55 1.33 -4.58 -6.22
CA ILE A 55 1.35 -3.25 -5.58
C ILE A 55 0.33 -2.33 -6.26
N SER A 56 0.30 -2.31 -7.60
CA SER A 56 -0.65 -1.48 -8.36
C SER A 56 -2.10 -1.85 -8.06
N ASN A 57 -2.41 -3.15 -8.01
CA ASN A 57 -3.76 -3.63 -7.71
C ASN A 57 -4.18 -3.30 -6.26
N VAL A 58 -3.28 -3.50 -5.30
CA VAL A 58 -3.54 -3.19 -3.89
C VAL A 58 -3.72 -1.68 -3.69
N ALA A 59 -2.87 -0.85 -4.30
CA ALA A 59 -2.99 0.60 -4.24
C ALA A 59 -4.35 1.08 -4.80
N ASN A 60 -4.78 0.54 -5.94
CA ASN A 60 -6.10 0.84 -6.50
C ASN A 60 -7.23 0.40 -5.56
N GLY A 61 -7.13 -0.80 -4.96
CA GLY A 61 -8.11 -1.28 -3.99
C GLY A 61 -8.22 -0.40 -2.73
N ILE A 62 -7.10 0.15 -2.26
CA ILE A 62 -7.08 1.13 -1.15
C ILE A 62 -7.84 2.39 -1.55
N ARG A 63 -7.53 2.95 -2.72
CA ARG A 63 -8.23 4.14 -3.25
C ARG A 63 -9.73 3.90 -3.35
N ASP A 64 -10.12 2.81 -4.01
CA ASP A 64 -11.53 2.45 -4.21
C ASP A 64 -12.25 2.19 -2.87
N SER A 65 -11.54 1.83 -1.81
CA SER A 65 -12.09 1.67 -0.45
C SER A 65 -12.21 2.99 0.30
N LEU A 66 -11.31 3.95 0.07
CA LEU A 66 -11.30 5.27 0.72
C LEU A 66 -12.23 6.28 0.04
N GLU A 67 -12.47 6.11 -1.26
CA GLU A 67 -13.26 7.03 -2.10
C GLU A 67 -14.65 6.47 -2.46
N ARG A 68 -15.04 5.34 -1.85
CA ARG A 68 -16.38 4.75 -1.93
C ARG A 68 -17.38 5.47 -1.05
#